data_AF-A0A9Q6I345-F1
#
_entry.id   AF-A0A9Q6I345-F1
#
_cell.length_a   1.000
_cell.length_b   1.000
_cell.length_c   1.000
_cell.angle_alpha   90.00
_cell.angle_beta   90.00
_cell.angle_gamma   90.00
#
_symmetry.space_group_name_H-M   'P 1'
#
loop_
_entity.id
_entity.type
_entity.pdbx_description
1 polymer ?
#
loop_
_entity_poly.entity_id
_entity_poly.type
_entity_poly.pdbx_seq_one_letter_code
_entity_poly.pdbx_strand_id
1 'polypeptide(L)'
;MLASLLDYYKSLPLTEEALRFQLEKWLSMQRSWCCDMSFATQFPWKETGLPAHYFLQRQVDVDGGHYLTGPRYMAGDLARPFVDIVAFDAPITSHVITKICREWSEIKPQRVRILVPGDIPVCGETDQLIYASALTSKGNEAEEHHLTLIRADARSLSWCMQGLTDAYQRAWEAMPALKESLLPTNERTLMEKISDGSVFILYEEAQRVGFIVCEEGTVGFLQAFQITEEVILPEYQGRSLASLAQQVLRKQLCLSGKRNSLLAGTIVPGNRPSIRVAEKAGRRCVLRYEFLPAGQP
;
A
#
# COMPACT_ATOMS: atom_id res chain seq x y z
N MET A 1 18.17 10.67 11.19
CA MET A 1 17.03 9.93 10.60
C MET A 1 15.64 10.52 10.88
N LEU A 2 15.04 10.42 12.08
CA LEU A 2 13.64 10.87 12.28
C LEU A 2 13.37 12.32 11.84
N ALA A 3 14.24 13.26 12.21
CA ALA A 3 14.07 14.67 11.86
C ALA A 3 14.05 14.90 10.34
N SER A 4 14.95 14.21 9.60
CA SER A 4 15.00 14.29 8.14
C SER A 4 13.74 13.70 7.49
N LEU A 5 13.21 12.59 8.02
CA LEU A 5 11.98 12.00 7.49
C LEU A 5 10.74 12.86 7.81
N LEU A 6 10.71 13.51 8.98
CA LEU A 6 9.66 14.46 9.34
C LEU A 6 9.59 15.62 8.33
N ASP A 7 10.74 16.20 7.98
CA ASP A 7 10.80 17.26 6.96
C ASP A 7 10.44 16.72 5.57
N TYR A 8 10.96 15.55 5.20
CA TYR A 8 10.72 14.92 3.90
C TYR A 8 9.24 14.58 3.67
N TYR A 9 8.52 14.18 4.71
CA TYR A 9 7.12 13.76 4.64
C TYR A 9 6.12 14.81 5.16
N LYS A 10 6.54 16.07 5.37
CA LYS A 10 5.67 17.12 5.95
C LYS A 10 4.44 17.49 5.12
N SER A 11 4.40 17.15 3.83
CA SER A 11 3.26 17.45 2.93
C SER A 11 2.08 16.46 3.05
N LEU A 12 2.25 15.40 3.85
CA LEU A 12 1.21 14.39 4.05
C LEU A 12 0.00 14.95 4.80
N PRO A 13 -1.22 14.41 4.57
CA PRO A 13 -2.45 14.88 5.21
C PRO A 13 -2.58 14.39 6.67
N LEU A 14 -1.55 14.62 7.47
CA LEU A 14 -1.46 14.27 8.89
C LEU A 14 -1.08 15.51 9.70
N THR A 15 -1.44 15.52 10.99
CA THR A 15 -0.84 16.49 11.92
C THR A 15 0.63 16.15 12.14
N GLU A 16 1.45 17.14 12.51
CA GLU A 16 2.88 16.91 12.81
C GLU A 16 3.05 15.86 13.93
N GLU A 17 2.21 15.91 14.96
CA GLU A 17 2.18 14.95 16.05
C GLU A 17 1.89 13.52 15.54
N ALA A 18 0.88 13.34 14.68
CA ALA A 18 0.54 12.05 14.12
C ALA A 18 1.65 11.53 13.19
N LEU A 19 2.24 12.40 12.37
CA LEU A 19 3.35 12.04 11.49
C LEU A 19 4.58 11.58 12.30
N ARG A 20 4.94 12.31 13.35
CA ARG A 20 6.03 11.95 14.27
C ARG A 20 5.79 10.60 14.92
N PHE A 21 4.63 10.40 15.53
CA PHE A 21 4.29 9.14 16.19
C PHE A 21 4.37 7.95 15.22
N GLN A 22 3.83 8.10 14.01
CA GLN A 22 3.83 7.03 13.01
C GLN A 22 5.24 6.72 12.49
N LEU A 23 6.06 7.76 12.22
CA LEU A 23 7.46 7.57 11.79
C LEU A 23 8.33 6.98 12.90
N GLU A 24 8.15 7.37 14.16
CA GLU A 24 8.87 6.78 15.30
C GLU A 24 8.57 5.29 15.44
N LYS A 25 7.29 4.92 15.40
CA LYS A 25 6.86 3.52 15.45
C LYS A 25 7.43 2.73 14.26
N TRP A 26 7.33 3.29 13.06
CA TRP A 26 7.88 2.68 11.84
C TRP A 26 9.38 2.48 11.93
N LEU A 27 10.15 3.51 12.27
CA LEU A 27 11.61 3.43 12.38
C LEU A 27 12.05 2.42 13.45
N SER A 28 11.35 2.35 14.58
CA SER A 28 11.61 1.37 15.62
C SER A 28 11.47 -0.06 15.07
N MET A 29 10.37 -0.34 14.38
CA MET A 29 10.11 -1.64 13.73
C MET A 29 11.14 -1.94 12.62
N GLN A 30 11.46 -0.97 11.77
CA GLN A 30 12.46 -1.17 10.71
C GLN A 30 13.85 -1.48 11.31
N ARG A 31 14.21 -0.84 12.43
CA ARG A 31 15.49 -1.10 13.11
C ARG A 31 15.53 -2.46 13.79
N SER A 32 14.41 -2.97 14.32
CA SER A 32 14.40 -4.32 14.90
C SER A 32 14.67 -5.39 13.86
N TRP A 33 14.32 -5.16 12.59
CA TRP A 33 14.62 -6.07 11.48
C TRP A 33 16.11 -6.14 11.08
N CYS A 34 16.98 -5.35 11.73
CA CYS A 34 18.42 -5.50 11.57
C CYS A 34 18.98 -6.71 12.33
N CYS A 35 18.23 -7.27 13.29
CA CYS A 35 18.66 -8.40 14.09
C CYS A 35 17.59 -9.49 14.27
N ASP A 36 16.41 -9.31 13.67
CA ASP A 36 15.30 -10.26 13.74
C ASP A 36 15.43 -11.38 12.70
N MET A 37 15.87 -12.56 13.14
CA MET A 37 15.97 -13.71 12.25
C MET A 37 14.61 -14.20 11.73
N SER A 38 13.51 -13.97 12.45
CA SER A 38 12.16 -14.35 11.99
C SER A 38 11.68 -13.48 10.83
N PHE A 39 12.18 -12.24 10.75
CA PHE A 39 12.03 -11.38 9.58
C PHE A 39 12.87 -11.90 8.40
N ALA A 40 14.14 -12.20 8.64
CA ALA A 40 15.07 -12.61 7.59
C ALA A 40 14.67 -13.93 6.90
N THR A 41 14.06 -14.86 7.64
CA THR A 41 13.62 -16.16 7.11
C THR A 41 12.37 -16.09 6.21
N GLN A 42 11.73 -14.93 6.07
CA GLN A 42 10.60 -14.71 5.16
C GLN A 42 11.04 -14.52 3.69
N PHE A 43 12.33 -14.32 3.45
CA PHE A 43 12.91 -14.11 2.12
C PHE A 43 13.49 -15.41 1.54
N PRO A 44 13.69 -15.50 0.20
CA PRO A 44 14.11 -16.75 -0.47
C PRO A 44 15.61 -17.04 -0.30
N TRP A 45 16.06 -17.21 0.95
CA TRP A 45 17.47 -17.43 1.27
C TRP A 45 17.96 -18.82 0.84
N LYS A 46 17.10 -19.84 0.89
CA LYS A 46 17.46 -21.20 0.47
C LYS A 46 17.69 -21.27 -1.03
N GLU A 47 16.80 -20.65 -1.80
CA GLU A 47 16.79 -20.65 -3.25
C GLU A 47 17.94 -19.82 -3.83
N THR A 48 18.41 -18.81 -3.08
CA THR A 48 19.54 -17.96 -3.47
C THR A 48 20.90 -18.54 -3.10
N GLY A 49 20.93 -19.54 -2.20
CA GLY A 49 22.18 -20.08 -1.64
C GLY A 49 22.88 -19.13 -0.66
N LEU A 50 22.23 -18.02 -0.29
CA LEU A 50 22.74 -17.05 0.67
C LEU A 50 22.28 -17.40 2.09
N PRO A 51 23.05 -17.05 3.13
CA PRO A 51 22.62 -17.30 4.49
C PRO A 51 21.41 -16.43 4.84
N ALA A 52 20.48 -16.94 5.65
CA ALA A 52 19.25 -16.21 6.02
C ALA A 52 19.54 -14.81 6.60
N HIS A 53 20.58 -14.66 7.43
CA HIS A 53 20.95 -13.37 8.02
C HIS A 53 21.36 -12.31 6.99
N TYR A 54 21.70 -12.70 5.75
CA TYR A 54 21.96 -11.75 4.66
C TYR A 54 20.72 -10.87 4.39
N PHE A 55 19.51 -11.39 4.64
CA PHE A 55 18.25 -10.68 4.39
C PHE A 55 17.80 -9.75 5.52
N LEU A 56 18.58 -9.66 6.60
CA LEU A 56 18.37 -8.63 7.62
C LEU A 56 18.53 -7.24 7.01
N GLN A 57 17.85 -6.26 7.60
CA GLN A 57 18.13 -4.87 7.24
C GLN A 57 19.49 -4.46 7.79
N ARG A 58 20.15 -3.52 7.12
CA ARG A 58 21.37 -2.90 7.67
C ARG A 58 21.41 -1.43 7.33
N GLN A 59 22.02 -0.69 8.23
CA GLN A 59 22.38 0.69 7.99
C GLN A 59 23.65 0.72 7.14
N VAL A 60 23.60 1.49 6.05
CA VAL A 60 24.74 1.77 5.18
C VAL A 60 25.07 3.23 5.34
N ASP A 61 26.33 3.52 5.62
CA ASP A 61 26.82 4.88 5.81
C ASP A 61 27.56 5.33 4.54
N VAL A 62 27.12 6.44 3.95
CA VAL A 62 27.71 7.02 2.74
C VAL A 62 27.89 8.51 2.94
N ASP A 63 29.15 8.98 2.90
CA ASP A 63 29.53 10.39 3.04
C ASP A 63 28.92 11.09 4.29
N GLY A 64 28.79 10.34 5.39
CA GLY A 64 28.19 10.82 6.64
C GLY A 64 26.66 10.80 6.69
N GLY A 65 25.99 10.40 5.60
CA GLY A 65 24.56 10.09 5.58
C GLY A 65 24.29 8.62 5.92
N HIS A 66 23.19 8.36 6.60
CA HIS A 66 22.79 7.04 7.05
C HIS A 66 21.55 6.56 6.29
N TYR A 67 21.60 5.34 5.76
CA TYR A 67 20.54 4.74 4.96
C TYR A 67 20.20 3.37 5.51
N LEU A 68 18.97 3.18 5.98
CA LEU A 68 18.49 1.86 6.36
C LEU A 68 18.02 1.13 5.10
N THR A 69 18.63 -0.02 4.83
CA THR A 69 18.44 -0.75 3.57
C THR A 69 18.17 -2.23 3.79
N GLY A 70 17.54 -2.88 2.82
CA GLY A 70 17.33 -4.33 2.83
C GLY A 70 17.22 -4.93 1.42
N PRO A 71 17.70 -6.17 1.20
CA PRO A 71 17.68 -6.82 -0.10
C PRO A 71 16.33 -7.49 -0.33
N ARG A 72 15.81 -7.41 -1.55
CA ARG A 72 14.48 -7.94 -1.91
C ARG A 72 14.48 -8.50 -3.32
N TYR A 73 13.43 -9.26 -3.62
CA TYR A 73 13.12 -9.79 -4.94
C TYR A 73 11.70 -9.39 -5.31
N MET A 74 11.53 -8.85 -6.50
CA MET A 74 10.25 -8.28 -6.91
C MET A 74 9.23 -9.41 -7.07
N ALA A 75 8.13 -9.36 -6.31
CA ALA A 75 7.14 -10.45 -6.23
C ALA A 75 7.75 -11.84 -5.94
N GLY A 76 8.92 -11.89 -5.28
CA GLY A 76 9.65 -13.14 -5.02
C GLY A 76 10.47 -13.68 -6.21
N ASP A 77 10.50 -12.98 -7.35
CA ASP A 77 11.26 -13.38 -8.53
C ASP A 77 12.76 -13.12 -8.37
N LEU A 78 13.54 -14.21 -8.29
CA LEU A 78 15.00 -14.18 -8.13
C LEU A 78 15.72 -13.49 -9.29
N ALA A 79 15.11 -13.41 -10.48
CA ALA A 79 15.66 -12.71 -11.62
C ALA A 79 15.53 -11.18 -11.50
N ARG A 80 14.80 -10.68 -10.49
CA ARG A 80 14.49 -9.26 -10.28
C ARG A 80 14.92 -8.77 -8.88
N PRO A 81 16.22 -8.86 -8.54
CA PRO A 81 16.75 -8.37 -7.28
C PRO A 81 16.75 -6.84 -7.21
N PHE A 82 16.43 -6.30 -6.05
CA PHE A 82 16.53 -4.87 -5.75
C PHE A 82 16.87 -4.63 -4.28
N VAL A 83 17.24 -3.39 -3.96
CA VAL A 83 17.44 -2.95 -2.57
C VAL A 83 16.35 -1.95 -2.20
N ASP A 84 15.64 -2.18 -1.10
CA ASP A 84 14.78 -1.17 -0.49
C ASP A 84 15.64 -0.21 0.34
N ILE A 85 15.50 1.10 0.14
CA ILE A 85 15.91 2.12 1.11
C ILE A 85 14.66 2.51 1.89
N VAL A 86 14.54 1.99 3.11
CA VAL A 86 13.33 2.14 3.94
C VAL A 86 13.32 3.40 4.80
N ALA A 87 14.50 3.95 5.09
CA ALA A 87 14.69 5.17 5.84
C ALA A 87 16.06 5.78 5.55
N PHE A 88 16.17 7.11 5.64
CA PHE A 88 17.39 7.83 5.32
C PHE A 88 17.43 9.17 6.05
N ASP A 89 18.62 9.77 6.16
CA ASP A 89 18.77 11.12 6.72
C ASP A 89 19.56 12.11 5.88
N ALA A 90 19.97 11.68 4.69
CA ALA A 90 20.64 12.47 3.69
C ALA A 90 20.04 12.22 2.27
N PRO A 91 20.29 13.10 1.30
CA PRO A 91 19.75 12.97 -0.06
C PRO A 91 20.19 11.70 -0.79
N ILE A 92 19.25 11.07 -1.49
CA ILE A 92 19.53 9.88 -2.31
C ILE A 92 20.00 10.32 -3.69
N THR A 93 21.32 10.34 -3.88
CA THR A 93 21.97 10.67 -5.16
C THR A 93 22.37 9.41 -5.93
N SER A 94 22.72 9.54 -7.21
CA SER A 94 23.27 8.42 -7.99
C SER A 94 24.53 7.82 -7.34
N HIS A 95 25.37 8.63 -6.69
CA HIS A 95 26.54 8.15 -5.95
C HIS A 95 26.15 7.24 -4.78
N VAL A 96 25.18 7.68 -3.98
CA VAL A 96 24.63 6.92 -2.84
C VAL A 96 24.04 5.60 -3.32
N ILE A 97 23.27 5.62 -4.41
CA ILE A 97 22.70 4.41 -5.02
C ILE A 97 23.81 3.44 -5.43
N THR A 98 24.85 3.89 -6.14
CA THR A 98 25.98 3.03 -6.53
C THR A 98 26.65 2.41 -5.31
N LYS A 99 26.87 3.16 -4.23
CA LYS A 99 27.47 2.66 -2.98
C LYS A 99 26.60 1.61 -2.31
N ILE A 100 25.29 1.86 -2.19
CA ILE A 100 24.33 0.90 -1.62
C ILE A 100 24.27 -0.37 -2.48
N CYS A 101 24.19 -0.27 -3.81
CA CYS A 101 24.20 -1.45 -4.68
C CYS A 101 25.48 -2.29 -4.54
N ARG A 102 26.64 -1.65 -4.31
CA ARG A 102 27.90 -2.36 -4.07
C ARG A 102 27.90 -3.11 -2.73
N GLU A 103 27.35 -2.52 -1.68
CA GLU A 103 27.16 -3.18 -0.36
C GLU A 103 26.33 -4.46 -0.47
N TRP A 104 25.34 -4.45 -1.37
CA TRP A 104 24.44 -5.58 -1.64
C TRP A 104 24.84 -6.40 -2.87
N SER A 105 26.11 -6.39 -3.27
CA SER A 105 26.56 -6.93 -4.56
C SER A 105 26.31 -8.43 -4.78
N GLU A 106 26.20 -9.25 -3.72
CA GLU A 106 25.94 -10.70 -3.85
C GLU A 106 24.61 -11.00 -4.54
N ILE A 107 23.56 -10.20 -4.29
CA ILE A 107 22.26 -10.35 -4.97
C ILE A 107 22.20 -9.65 -6.32
N LYS A 108 23.27 -8.93 -6.73
CA LYS A 108 23.36 -8.20 -8.00
C LYS A 108 22.14 -7.29 -8.26
N PRO A 109 21.86 -6.33 -7.38
CA PRO A 109 20.64 -5.54 -7.44
C PRO A 109 20.58 -4.73 -8.74
N GLN A 110 19.44 -4.79 -9.42
CA GLN A 110 19.23 -4.08 -10.69
C GLN A 110 18.69 -2.65 -10.49
N ARG A 111 18.11 -2.40 -9.31
CA ARG A 111 17.41 -1.17 -8.97
C ARG A 111 17.37 -0.97 -7.46
N VAL A 112 17.06 0.24 -7.05
CA VAL A 112 16.78 0.60 -5.66
C VAL A 112 15.35 1.11 -5.58
N ARG A 113 14.60 0.73 -4.55
CA ARG A 113 13.25 1.24 -4.32
C ARG A 113 13.22 2.19 -3.13
N ILE A 114 12.55 3.32 -3.31
CA ILE A 114 12.36 4.35 -2.29
C ILE A 114 10.88 4.69 -2.15
N LEU A 115 10.47 5.09 -0.95
CA LEU A 115 9.16 5.67 -0.70
C LEU A 115 9.26 7.19 -0.79
N VAL A 116 8.45 7.81 -1.65
CA VAL A 116 8.49 9.25 -1.94
C VAL A 116 7.13 9.90 -1.78
N PRO A 117 7.05 11.17 -1.35
CA PRO A 117 5.83 11.96 -1.43
C PRO A 117 5.24 11.99 -2.85
N GLY A 118 3.91 11.91 -2.92
CA GLY A 118 3.17 11.82 -4.19
C GLY A 118 3.37 13.04 -5.10
N ASP A 119 3.70 14.20 -4.52
CA ASP A 119 3.89 15.49 -5.19
C ASP A 119 5.34 15.78 -5.59
N ILE A 120 6.31 15.00 -5.11
CA ILE A 120 7.72 15.20 -5.46
C ILE A 120 8.01 14.52 -6.81
N PRO A 121 8.48 15.24 -7.83
CA PRO A 121 8.89 14.62 -9.09
C PRO A 121 10.16 13.79 -8.86
N VAL A 122 10.13 12.55 -9.34
CA VAL A 122 11.26 11.61 -9.23
C VAL A 122 11.47 10.99 -10.61
N CYS A 123 12.73 10.90 -11.02
CA CYS A 123 13.12 10.21 -12.26
C CYS A 123 13.28 8.71 -11.97
N GLY A 124 12.16 7.97 -11.98
CA GLY A 124 12.11 6.55 -11.67
C GLY A 124 10.92 5.84 -12.34
N GLU A 125 10.82 4.53 -12.12
CA GLU A 125 9.67 3.71 -12.49
C GLU A 125 8.78 3.52 -11.25
N THR A 126 7.55 4.01 -11.30
CA THR A 126 6.61 3.84 -10.19
C THR A 126 6.24 2.37 -10.03
N ASP A 127 6.49 1.81 -8.85
CA ASP A 127 6.11 0.45 -8.46
C ASP A 127 4.65 0.43 -7.99
N GLN A 128 4.33 1.29 -7.03
CA GLN A 128 3.04 1.30 -6.36
C GLN A 128 2.66 2.71 -5.89
N LEU A 129 1.41 3.09 -6.11
CA LEU A 129 0.84 4.36 -5.64
C LEU A 129 0.14 4.13 -4.30
N ILE A 130 0.23 5.08 -3.38
CA ILE A 130 -0.54 5.10 -2.13
C ILE A 130 -1.49 6.29 -2.18
N TYR A 131 -2.78 5.98 -2.25
CA TYR A 131 -3.86 6.97 -2.23
C TYR A 131 -4.47 7.05 -0.85
N ALA A 132 -4.53 8.25 -0.28
CA ALA A 132 -5.12 8.46 1.03
C ALA A 132 -5.95 9.75 1.13
N SER A 133 -6.86 9.77 2.10
CA SER A 133 -7.58 10.95 2.57
C SER A 133 -7.68 10.92 4.08
N ALA A 134 -7.62 12.07 4.73
CA ALA A 134 -7.86 12.18 6.17
C ALA A 134 -9.31 11.82 6.52
N LEU A 135 -9.51 11.15 7.66
CA LEU A 135 -10.84 10.96 8.25
C LEU A 135 -11.28 12.26 8.96
N THR A 136 -11.76 13.23 8.19
CA THR A 136 -12.29 14.49 8.74
C THR A 136 -13.82 14.50 8.69
N SER A 137 -14.44 15.09 9.72
CA SER A 137 -15.88 15.40 9.73
C SER A 137 -16.22 16.58 8.80
N LYS A 138 -15.22 17.38 8.42
CA LYS A 138 -15.35 18.45 7.44
C LYS A 138 -15.07 17.88 6.04
N GLY A 139 -16.10 17.77 5.22
CA GLY A 139 -15.99 17.29 3.84
C GLY A 139 -17.31 16.74 3.32
N ASN A 140 -18.05 17.60 2.61
CA ASN A 140 -19.37 17.43 2.00
C ASN A 140 -20.50 16.99 2.94
N GLU A 141 -21.39 17.95 3.25
CA GLU A 141 -22.80 17.67 3.52
C GLU A 141 -23.32 16.80 2.37
N ALA A 142 -23.38 15.49 2.61
CA ALA A 142 -23.72 14.54 1.57
C ALA A 142 -25.21 14.66 1.26
N GLU A 143 -25.50 14.84 -0.02
CA GLU A 143 -26.71 14.33 -0.68
C GLU A 143 -27.06 12.96 -0.07
N GLU A 144 -28.35 12.71 0.18
CA GLU A 144 -28.81 11.38 0.58
C GLU A 144 -28.43 10.38 -0.51
N HIS A 145 -27.35 9.65 -0.27
CA HIS A 145 -26.90 8.60 -1.17
C HIS A 145 -27.74 7.35 -0.91
N HIS A 146 -28.34 6.78 -1.95
CA HIS A 146 -29.09 5.52 -1.88
C HIS A 146 -28.22 4.29 -1.57
N LEU A 147 -26.90 4.47 -1.42
CA LEU A 147 -25.95 3.41 -1.11
C LEU A 147 -25.72 3.28 0.40
N THR A 148 -25.89 2.06 0.91
CA THR A 148 -25.63 1.71 2.31
C THR A 148 -24.58 0.62 2.41
N LEU A 149 -23.76 0.66 3.45
CA LEU A 149 -22.73 -0.34 3.74
C LEU A 149 -23.12 -1.09 5.01
N ILE A 150 -23.22 -2.42 4.89
CA ILE A 150 -23.55 -3.34 5.99
C ILE A 150 -22.40 -4.34 6.14
N ARG A 151 -21.97 -4.62 7.37
CA ARG A 151 -20.93 -5.63 7.61
C ARG A 151 -21.39 -7.00 7.10
N ALA A 152 -20.50 -7.67 6.38
CA ALA A 152 -20.72 -9.03 5.93
C ALA A 152 -20.77 -9.99 7.12
N ASP A 153 -21.47 -11.10 6.95
CA ASP A 153 -21.47 -12.23 7.86
C ASP A 153 -20.99 -13.50 7.14
N ALA A 154 -20.88 -14.61 7.87
CA ALA A 154 -20.43 -15.88 7.29
C ALA A 154 -21.27 -16.36 6.09
N ARG A 155 -22.56 -15.97 6.01
CA ARG A 155 -23.46 -16.32 4.90
C ARG A 155 -23.14 -15.55 3.62
N SER A 156 -22.36 -14.49 3.73
CA SER A 156 -21.95 -13.64 2.61
C SER A 156 -20.74 -14.20 1.85
N LEU A 157 -20.00 -15.17 2.42
CA LEU A 157 -18.72 -15.66 1.87
C LEU A 157 -18.83 -16.13 0.42
N SER A 158 -19.74 -17.05 0.13
CA SER A 158 -19.88 -17.63 -1.22
C SER A 158 -20.25 -16.56 -2.26
N TRP A 159 -21.10 -15.61 -1.89
CA TRP A 159 -21.48 -14.50 -2.75
C TRP A 159 -20.31 -13.54 -3.02
N CYS A 160 -19.52 -13.20 -2.00
CA CYS A 160 -18.33 -12.36 -2.19
C CYS A 160 -17.26 -13.07 -3.04
N MET A 161 -17.07 -14.38 -2.86
CA MET A 161 -16.13 -15.17 -3.67
C MET A 161 -16.53 -15.22 -5.15
N GLN A 162 -17.83 -15.37 -5.43
CA GLN A 162 -18.34 -15.30 -6.79
C GLN A 162 -18.11 -13.90 -7.39
N GLY A 163 -18.46 -12.85 -6.65
CA GLY A 163 -18.24 -11.47 -7.09
C GLY A 163 -16.77 -11.14 -7.38
N LEU A 164 -15.82 -11.66 -6.59
CA LEU A 164 -14.39 -11.54 -6.86
C LEU A 164 -14.00 -12.20 -8.17
N THR A 165 -14.42 -13.45 -8.35
CA THR A 165 -14.10 -14.22 -9.55
C THR A 165 -14.57 -13.49 -10.80
N ASP A 166 -15.83 -13.05 -10.81
CA ASP A 166 -16.43 -12.36 -11.95
C ASP A 166 -15.78 -11.01 -12.22
N ALA A 167 -15.51 -10.22 -11.17
CA ALA A 167 -14.89 -8.91 -11.30
C ALA A 167 -13.44 -9.00 -11.79
N TYR A 168 -12.64 -9.92 -11.26
CA TYR A 168 -11.25 -10.11 -11.69
C TYR A 168 -11.17 -10.68 -13.10
N GLN A 169 -12.02 -11.64 -13.46
CA GLN A 169 -12.10 -12.15 -14.83
C GLN A 169 -12.34 -11.00 -15.82
N ARG A 170 -13.35 -10.16 -15.54
CA ARG A 170 -13.69 -9.01 -16.39
C ARG A 170 -12.59 -7.95 -16.43
N ALA A 171 -11.95 -7.67 -15.29
CA ALA A 171 -10.85 -6.71 -15.20
C ALA A 171 -9.64 -7.18 -16.02
N TRP A 172 -9.32 -8.47 -15.98
CA TRP A 172 -8.23 -9.08 -16.72
C TRP A 172 -8.48 -9.20 -18.23
N GLU A 173 -9.75 -9.37 -18.63
CA GLU A 173 -10.14 -9.30 -20.05
C GLU A 173 -9.97 -7.86 -20.58
N ALA A 174 -10.38 -6.86 -19.81
CA ALA A 174 -10.28 -5.46 -20.21
C ALA A 174 -8.85 -4.90 -20.12
N MET A 175 -8.05 -5.37 -19.16
CA MET A 175 -6.69 -4.91 -18.89
C MET A 175 -5.76 -6.11 -18.60
N PRO A 176 -5.33 -6.85 -19.63
CA PRO A 176 -4.51 -8.05 -19.47
C PRO A 176 -3.21 -7.83 -18.68
N ALA A 177 -2.60 -6.64 -18.78
CA ALA A 177 -1.40 -6.27 -18.04
C ALA A 177 -1.55 -6.34 -16.51
N LEU A 178 -2.78 -6.29 -15.98
CA LEU A 178 -3.03 -6.40 -14.54
C LEU A 178 -2.87 -7.83 -14.00
N LYS A 179 -2.89 -8.86 -14.86
CA LYS A 179 -2.74 -10.27 -14.43
C LYS A 179 -1.43 -10.54 -13.71
N GLU A 180 -0.37 -9.81 -14.06
CA GLU A 180 0.95 -9.96 -13.47
C GLU A 180 1.09 -9.19 -12.14
N SER A 181 0.16 -8.30 -11.82
CA SER A 181 0.28 -7.36 -10.70
C SER A 181 -0.85 -7.47 -9.66
N LEU A 182 -1.98 -8.11 -10.00
CA LEU A 182 -3.13 -8.25 -9.13
C LEU A 182 -3.54 -9.72 -9.01
N LEU A 183 -3.64 -10.19 -7.77
CA LEU A 183 -4.16 -11.50 -7.44
C LEU A 183 -5.41 -11.34 -6.56
N PRO A 184 -6.52 -12.02 -6.89
CA PRO A 184 -7.72 -11.95 -6.07
C PRO A 184 -7.47 -12.53 -4.68
N THR A 185 -8.16 -11.96 -3.69
CA THR A 185 -8.18 -12.50 -2.34
C THR A 185 -8.70 -13.94 -2.36
N ASN A 186 -7.97 -14.88 -1.75
CA ASN A 186 -8.40 -16.28 -1.67
C ASN A 186 -9.50 -16.48 -0.60
N GLU A 187 -10.20 -17.60 -0.68
CA GLU A 187 -11.35 -17.92 0.21
C GLU A 187 -11.01 -17.87 1.70
N ARG A 188 -9.87 -18.45 2.09
CA ARG A 188 -9.44 -18.47 3.50
C ARG A 188 -9.24 -17.04 4.03
N THR A 189 -8.51 -16.22 3.28
CA THR A 189 -8.25 -14.83 3.65
C THR A 189 -9.53 -14.00 3.65
N LEU A 190 -10.46 -14.24 2.72
CA LEU A 190 -11.75 -13.54 2.73
C LEU A 190 -12.61 -13.96 3.92
N MET A 191 -12.62 -15.24 4.28
CA MET A 191 -13.32 -15.76 5.44
C MET A 191 -12.80 -15.13 6.74
N GLU A 192 -11.48 -15.04 6.91
CA GLU A 192 -10.83 -14.35 8.04
C GLU A 192 -11.30 -12.89 8.11
N LYS A 193 -11.26 -12.16 6.98
CA LYS A 193 -11.69 -10.77 6.88
C LYS A 193 -13.18 -10.57 7.21
N ILE A 194 -14.04 -11.51 6.82
CA ILE A 194 -15.46 -11.48 7.20
C ILE A 194 -15.61 -11.67 8.71
N SER A 195 -14.88 -12.63 9.31
CA SER A 195 -14.89 -12.87 10.76
C SER A 195 -14.43 -11.66 11.56
N ASP A 196 -13.43 -10.93 11.05
CA ASP A 196 -12.92 -9.70 11.67
C ASP A 196 -13.86 -8.50 11.46
N GLY A 197 -14.93 -8.68 10.69
CA GLY A 197 -15.87 -7.64 10.33
C GLY A 197 -15.29 -6.58 9.39
N SER A 198 -14.20 -6.89 8.68
CA SER A 198 -13.52 -5.98 7.76
C SER A 198 -14.17 -5.90 6.37
N VAL A 199 -15.19 -6.71 6.11
CA VAL A 199 -15.92 -6.73 4.84
C VAL A 199 -17.26 -6.03 4.97
N PHE A 200 -17.55 -5.09 4.06
CA PHE A 200 -18.80 -4.35 3.99
C PHE A 200 -19.49 -4.64 2.66
N ILE A 201 -20.71 -5.16 2.71
CA ILE A 201 -21.58 -5.34 1.56
C ILE A 201 -22.24 -4.02 1.20
N LEU A 202 -22.20 -3.66 -0.08
CA LEU A 202 -22.83 -2.47 -0.63
C LEU A 202 -24.27 -2.81 -1.03
N TYR A 203 -25.22 -2.01 -0.54
CA TYR A 203 -26.63 -2.11 -0.88
C TYR A 203 -27.13 -0.83 -1.54
N GLU A 204 -27.69 -0.95 -2.74
CA GLU A 204 -28.46 0.10 -3.42
C GLU A 204 -29.91 -0.38 -3.52
N GLU A 205 -30.87 0.36 -2.97
CA GLU A 205 -32.31 -0.01 -3.00
C GLU A 205 -32.58 -1.48 -2.58
N ALA A 206 -31.91 -1.93 -1.50
CA ALA A 206 -31.94 -3.30 -0.98
C ALA A 206 -31.31 -4.39 -1.86
N GLN A 207 -30.73 -4.05 -3.01
CA GLN A 207 -29.94 -4.97 -3.84
C GLN A 207 -28.47 -4.95 -3.46
N ARG A 208 -27.84 -6.12 -3.39
CA ARG A 208 -26.38 -6.21 -3.20
C ARG A 208 -25.69 -5.88 -4.52
N VAL A 209 -24.91 -4.80 -4.54
CA VAL A 209 -24.25 -4.30 -5.76
C VAL A 209 -22.74 -4.52 -5.77
N GLY A 210 -22.18 -4.91 -4.63
CA GLY A 210 -20.74 -5.11 -4.48
C GLY A 210 -20.33 -5.26 -3.02
N PHE A 211 -19.03 -5.28 -2.76
CA PHE A 211 -18.48 -5.22 -1.41
C PHE A 211 -17.13 -4.50 -1.40
N ILE A 212 -16.77 -3.97 -0.24
CA ILE A 212 -15.47 -3.34 0.02
C ILE A 212 -14.86 -3.97 1.26
N VAL A 213 -13.57 -4.28 1.19
CA VAL A 213 -12.79 -4.79 2.31
C VAL A 213 -11.93 -3.64 2.83
N CYS A 214 -12.09 -3.34 4.11
CA CYS A 214 -11.36 -2.29 4.79
C CYS A 214 -10.94 -2.76 6.18
N GLU A 215 -9.63 -2.75 6.44
CA GLU A 215 -9.04 -3.19 7.71
C GLU A 215 -8.16 -2.11 8.33
N GLU A 216 -7.95 -2.16 9.63
CA GLU A 216 -6.97 -1.31 10.28
C GLU A 216 -5.58 -1.87 10.09
N GLY A 217 -4.65 -1.03 9.64
CA GLY A 217 -3.30 -1.46 9.37
C GLY A 217 -2.37 -0.31 9.05
N THR A 218 -1.35 -0.64 8.28
CA THR A 218 -0.31 0.31 7.84
C THR A 218 -0.12 0.24 6.34
N VAL A 219 -0.19 1.39 5.67
CA VAL A 219 0.15 1.53 4.24
C VAL A 219 1.45 2.31 4.13
N GLY A 220 2.56 1.61 3.89
CA GLY A 220 3.88 2.17 4.19
C GLY A 220 4.00 2.37 5.70
N PHE A 221 4.38 3.58 6.14
CA PHE A 221 4.37 3.94 7.57
C PHE A 221 3.03 4.54 8.05
N LEU A 222 2.08 4.76 7.13
CA LEU A 222 0.82 5.42 7.44
C LEU A 222 -0.12 4.50 8.20
N GLN A 223 -0.48 4.85 9.44
CA GLN A 223 -1.57 4.18 10.14
C GLN A 223 -2.90 4.58 9.50
N ALA A 224 -3.60 3.58 8.97
CA ALA A 224 -4.77 3.80 8.15
C ALA A 224 -5.80 2.68 8.28
N PHE A 225 -7.03 3.04 7.96
CA PHE A 225 -8.00 2.10 7.45
C PHE A 225 -7.65 1.84 5.98
N GLN A 226 -7.15 0.64 5.70
CA GLN A 226 -6.68 0.24 4.40
C GLN A 226 -7.79 -0.46 3.63
N ILE A 227 -8.15 0.08 2.47
CA ILE A 227 -8.93 -0.63 1.47
C ILE A 227 -8.01 -1.65 0.80
N THR A 228 -8.29 -2.94 0.98
CA THR A 228 -7.52 -4.03 0.35
C THR A 228 -8.23 -4.69 -0.81
N GLU A 229 -9.55 -4.55 -0.89
CA GLU A 229 -10.35 -5.09 -1.99
C GLU A 229 -11.60 -4.24 -2.19
N GLU A 230 -12.01 -4.05 -3.44
CA GLU A 230 -13.22 -3.30 -3.79
C GLU A 230 -13.84 -3.89 -5.05
N VAL A 231 -15.00 -4.50 -4.89
CA VAL A 231 -15.71 -5.18 -5.96
C VAL A 231 -17.06 -4.53 -6.17
N ILE A 232 -17.31 -4.08 -7.39
CA ILE A 232 -18.65 -3.75 -7.89
C ILE A 232 -19.01 -4.83 -8.92
N LEU A 233 -20.15 -5.50 -8.73
CA LEU A 233 -20.54 -6.58 -9.64
C LEU A 233 -20.68 -6.04 -11.07
N PRO A 234 -20.32 -6.84 -12.10
CA PRO A 234 -20.27 -6.39 -13.50
C PRO A 234 -21.50 -5.60 -13.98
N GLU A 235 -22.70 -6.02 -13.59
CA GLU A 235 -23.98 -5.42 -13.96
C GLU A 235 -24.23 -4.02 -13.36
N TYR A 236 -23.50 -3.64 -12.31
CA TYR A 236 -23.61 -2.34 -11.65
C TYR A 236 -22.41 -1.42 -11.93
N GLN A 237 -21.46 -1.85 -12.75
CA GLN A 237 -20.27 -1.06 -13.11
C GLN A 237 -20.63 0.19 -13.95
N GLY A 238 -19.73 1.18 -13.97
CA GLY A 238 -19.94 2.44 -14.69
C GLY A 238 -20.85 3.45 -14.00
N ARG A 239 -21.49 3.08 -12.88
CA ARG A 239 -22.43 3.92 -12.12
C ARG A 239 -21.81 4.71 -10.97
N SER A 240 -20.47 4.79 -10.89
CA SER A 240 -19.73 5.47 -9.83
C SER A 240 -19.91 4.91 -8.41
N LEU A 241 -20.46 3.70 -8.28
CA LEU A 241 -20.74 3.05 -7.00
C LEU A 241 -19.48 2.82 -6.15
N ALA A 242 -18.34 2.47 -6.77
CA ALA A 242 -17.08 2.30 -6.06
C ALA A 242 -16.64 3.58 -5.33
N SER A 243 -16.59 4.72 -6.04
CA SER A 243 -16.22 6.00 -5.41
C SER A 243 -17.20 6.41 -4.31
N LEU A 244 -18.49 6.11 -4.51
CA LEU A 244 -19.53 6.40 -3.53
C LEU A 244 -19.39 5.52 -2.27
N ALA A 245 -19.06 4.24 -2.45
CA ALA A 245 -18.83 3.30 -1.37
C ALA A 245 -17.68 3.75 -0.46
N GLN A 246 -16.58 4.24 -1.05
CA GLN A 246 -15.46 4.80 -0.29
C GLN A 246 -15.85 6.06 0.50
N GLN A 247 -16.71 6.92 -0.06
CA GLN A 247 -17.21 8.11 0.63
C GLN A 247 -18.12 7.73 1.82
N VAL A 248 -19.04 6.78 1.62
CA VAL A 248 -19.92 6.26 2.68
C VAL A 248 -19.10 5.57 3.77
N LEU A 249 -18.13 4.73 3.38
CA LEU A 249 -17.21 4.08 4.31
C LEU A 249 -16.44 5.11 5.13
N ARG A 250 -15.84 6.13 4.48
CA ARG A 250 -15.14 7.22 5.16
C ARG A 250 -16.03 7.88 6.21
N LYS A 251 -17.29 8.18 5.88
CA LYS A 251 -18.26 8.78 6.81
C LYS A 251 -18.52 7.86 8.01
N GLN A 252 -18.77 6.57 7.78
CA GLN A 252 -18.96 5.59 8.87
C GLN A 252 -17.72 5.51 9.78
N LEU A 253 -16.52 5.50 9.20
CA LEU A 253 -15.26 5.46 9.95
C LEU A 253 -15.02 6.75 10.75
N CYS A 254 -15.31 7.93 10.20
CA CYS A 254 -15.22 9.19 10.94
C CYS A 254 -16.09 9.19 12.21
N LEU A 255 -17.28 8.58 12.16
CA LEU A 255 -18.19 8.48 13.30
C LEU A 255 -17.71 7.51 14.39
N SER A 256 -16.77 6.61 14.07
CA SER A 256 -16.21 5.64 15.03
C SER A 256 -15.23 6.26 16.05
N GLY A 257 -14.88 7.54 15.89
CA GLY A 257 -14.06 8.27 16.87
C GLY A 257 -12.54 8.11 16.71
N LYS A 258 -12.07 7.39 15.68
CA LYS A 258 -10.63 7.23 15.37
C LYS A 258 -10.07 8.49 14.69
N ARG A 259 -9.83 9.51 15.50
CA ARG A 259 -9.20 10.78 15.09
C ARG A 259 -7.79 10.52 14.56
N ASN A 260 -7.35 11.33 13.59
CA ASN A 260 -6.01 11.28 12.97
C ASN A 260 -5.69 10.01 12.15
N SER A 261 -6.69 9.19 11.85
CA SER A 261 -6.53 8.07 10.92
C SER A 261 -6.79 8.50 9.47
N LEU A 262 -6.20 7.77 8.54
CA LEU A 262 -6.43 7.93 7.11
C LEU A 262 -7.34 6.81 6.59
N LEU A 263 -8.10 7.08 5.55
CA LEU A 263 -8.58 6.03 4.64
C LEU A 263 -7.55 5.95 3.51
N ALA A 264 -6.87 4.81 3.38
CA ALA A 264 -5.76 4.63 2.45
C ALA A 264 -5.89 3.32 1.66
N GLY A 265 -5.09 3.18 0.61
CA GLY A 265 -4.95 1.94 -0.13
C GLY A 265 -3.84 2.05 -1.16
N THR A 266 -3.34 0.91 -1.62
CA THR A 266 -2.34 0.85 -2.68
C THR A 266 -3.01 0.65 -4.03
N ILE A 267 -2.44 1.24 -5.08
CA ILE A 267 -2.93 1.09 -6.45
C ILE A 267 -1.71 0.92 -7.37
N VAL A 268 -1.74 -0.08 -8.24
CA VAL A 268 -0.72 -0.25 -9.28
C VAL A 268 -0.88 0.86 -10.34
N PRO A 269 0.20 1.50 -10.83
CA PRO A 269 0.10 2.66 -11.73
C PRO A 269 -0.72 2.44 -13.00
N GLY A 270 -0.72 1.20 -13.52
CA GLY A 270 -1.50 0.82 -14.70
C GLY A 270 -3.02 0.74 -14.47
N ASN A 271 -3.48 0.66 -13.22
CA ASN A 271 -4.90 0.52 -12.89
C ASN A 271 -5.61 1.88 -12.85
N ARG A 272 -5.75 2.48 -14.05
CA ARG A 272 -6.42 3.78 -14.25
C ARG A 272 -7.86 3.81 -13.69
N PRO A 273 -8.69 2.76 -13.79
CA PRO A 273 -10.01 2.76 -13.16
C PRO A 273 -9.94 2.96 -11.65
N SER A 274 -9.09 2.22 -10.93
CA SER A 274 -8.95 2.38 -9.47
C SER A 274 -8.39 3.76 -9.08
N ILE A 275 -7.48 4.34 -9.87
CA ILE A 275 -6.99 5.71 -9.66
C ILE A 275 -8.16 6.71 -9.70
N ARG A 276 -8.97 6.68 -10.78
CA ARG A 276 -10.12 7.58 -10.91
C ARG A 276 -11.14 7.39 -9.79
N VAL A 277 -11.36 6.14 -9.36
CA VAL A 277 -12.25 5.84 -8.24
C VAL A 277 -11.72 6.49 -6.95
N ALA A 278 -10.43 6.33 -6.65
CA ALA A 278 -9.81 6.92 -5.47
C ALA A 278 -9.88 8.46 -5.49
N GLU A 279 -9.55 9.08 -6.62
CA GLU A 279 -9.63 10.53 -6.82
C GLU A 279 -11.07 11.05 -6.67
N LYS A 280 -12.03 10.39 -7.30
CA LYS A 280 -13.46 10.74 -7.19
C LYS A 280 -14.00 10.54 -5.78
N ALA A 281 -13.47 9.58 -5.03
CA ALA A 281 -13.78 9.42 -3.61
C ALA A 281 -13.15 10.52 -2.72
N GLY A 282 -12.28 11.37 -3.26
CA GLY A 282 -11.58 12.43 -2.54
C GLY A 282 -10.26 11.99 -1.90
N ARG A 283 -9.72 10.83 -2.30
CA ARG A 283 -8.34 10.44 -1.97
C ARG A 283 -7.37 11.07 -2.97
N ARG A 284 -6.18 11.42 -2.52
CA ARG A 284 -5.09 11.89 -3.38
C ARG A 284 -3.90 10.94 -3.28
N CYS A 285 -3.04 10.92 -4.29
CA CYS A 285 -1.76 10.23 -4.19
C CYS A 285 -0.90 10.96 -3.17
N VAL A 286 -0.61 10.32 -2.03
CA VAL A 286 0.17 10.91 -0.93
C VAL A 286 1.58 10.38 -0.89
N LEU A 287 1.79 9.13 -1.32
CA LEU A 287 3.09 8.47 -1.37
C LEU A 287 3.16 7.57 -2.60
N ARG A 288 4.39 7.28 -3.04
CA ARG A 288 4.68 6.35 -4.13
C ARG A 288 5.92 5.55 -3.80
N TYR A 289 5.91 4.27 -4.11
CA TYR A 289 7.14 3.50 -4.23
C TYR A 289 7.71 3.71 -5.64
N GLU A 290 8.95 4.15 -5.72
CA GLU A 290 9.65 4.45 -6.97
C GLU A 290 10.92 3.60 -7.07
N PHE A 291 11.09 2.93 -8.20
CA PHE A 291 12.33 2.28 -8.56
C PHE A 291 13.27 3.26 -9.26
N LEU A 292 14.46 3.41 -8.68
CA LEU A 292 15.58 4.12 -9.28
C LEU A 292 16.55 3.11 -9.90
N PRO A 293 17.14 3.42 -11.06
CA PRO A 293 18.12 2.54 -11.68
C PRO A 293 19.31 2.32 -10.74
N ALA A 294 19.84 1.09 -10.67
CA ALA A 294 21.14 0.88 -10.04
C ALA A 294 22.16 1.81 -10.73
N GLY A 295 22.87 2.61 -9.96
CA GLY A 295 23.88 3.50 -10.51
C GLY A 295 24.91 2.69 -11.31
N GLN A 296 25.31 3.19 -12.47
CA GLN A 296 26.36 2.52 -13.24
C GLN A 296 27.64 2.44 -12.39
N PRO A 297 28.38 1.32 -12.46
CA PRO A 297 29.61 1.13 -11.70
C PRO A 297 30.67 2.20 -11.98
#